data_AF-A0A075K5Y5-F1
#
_entry.id   AF-A0A075K5Y5-F1
#
_cell.length_a   1.000
_cell.length_b   1.000
_cell.length_c   1.000
_cell.angle_alpha   90.00
_cell.angle_beta   90.00
_cell.angle_gamma   90.00
#
_symmetry.space_group_name_H-M   'P 1'
#
loop_
_entity.id
_entity.type
_entity.pdbx_description
1 polymer ?
#
loop_
_entity_poly.entity_id
_entity_poly.type
_entity_poly.pdbx_seq_one_letter_code
_entity_poly.pdbx_strand_id
1 'polypeptide(L)'
;MKKETVITAMPPLDGYAVKMLEDALGKAPSKAIRLEINNTIYQLSREGHWFKFSLLTKKQTVKRSTIFQTITEIYNQVIHGQAWRIAESF
;
A
#
# COMPACT_ATOMS: atom_id res chain seq x y z
N MET A 1 16.27 -21.77 18.23
CA MET A 1 16.78 -20.72 17.31
C MET A 1 15.59 -19.96 16.75
N LYS A 2 15.45 -18.67 17.08
CA LYS A 2 14.46 -17.80 16.45
C LYS A 2 15.01 -17.46 15.05
N LYS A 3 14.27 -17.77 13.99
CA LYS A 3 14.61 -17.31 12.64
C LYS A 3 14.32 -15.81 12.62
N GLU A 4 15.34 -14.99 12.80
CA GLU A 4 15.30 -13.61 12.35
C GLU A 4 15.19 -13.66 10.83
N THR A 5 13.99 -13.42 10.32
CA THR A 5 13.77 -13.21 8.90
C THR A 5 14.57 -11.96 8.54
N VAL A 6 15.75 -12.14 7.94
CA VAL A 6 16.49 -11.04 7.33
C VAL A 6 15.61 -10.53 6.21
N ILE A 7 14.98 -9.38 6.44
CA ILE A 7 14.12 -8.73 5.47
C ILE A 7 15.06 -8.01 4.53
N THR A 8 15.55 -8.76 3.54
CA THR A 8 16.26 -8.20 2.40
C THR A 8 15.35 -7.15 1.80
N ALA A 9 15.73 -5.88 1.95
CA ALA A 9 15.09 -4.76 1.26
C ALA A 9 15.20 -5.04 -0.24
N MET A 10 14.13 -5.55 -0.84
CA MET A 10 14.08 -5.75 -2.27
C MET A 10 14.02 -4.38 -2.93
N PRO A 11 14.79 -4.12 -4.00
CA PRO A 11 14.62 -2.90 -4.76
C PRO A 11 13.19 -2.83 -5.31
N PRO A 12 12.63 -1.63 -5.46
CA PRO A 12 11.33 -1.48 -6.10
C PRO A 12 11.43 -1.90 -7.56
N LEU A 13 10.46 -2.69 -8.03
CA LEU A 13 10.34 -3.04 -9.45
C LEU A 13 10.04 -1.81 -10.30
N ASP A 14 9.40 -0.80 -9.71
CA ASP A 14 9.22 0.55 -10.27
C ASP A 14 9.33 1.59 -9.15
N GLY A 15 10.49 2.25 -9.07
CA GLY A 15 10.75 3.26 -8.05
C GLY A 15 9.90 4.52 -8.19
N TYR A 16 9.47 4.88 -9.41
CA TYR A 16 8.62 6.05 -9.63
C TYR A 16 7.22 5.81 -9.08
N ALA A 17 6.65 4.63 -9.33
CA ALA A 17 5.37 4.21 -8.77
C ALA A 17 5.37 4.20 -7.24
N VAL A 18 6.42 3.64 -6.62
CA VAL A 18 6.58 3.65 -5.17
C VAL A 18 6.63 5.08 -4.62
N LYS A 19 7.41 5.96 -5.25
CA LYS A 19 7.48 7.38 -4.86
C LYS A 19 6.12 8.08 -4.97
N MET A 20 5.34 7.81 -6.01
CA MET A 20 3.99 8.37 -6.13
C MET A 20 3.08 7.96 -4.96
N LEU A 21 3.16 6.71 -4.52
CA LEU A 21 2.40 6.22 -3.37
C LEU A 21 2.87 6.88 -2.06
N GLU A 22 4.18 7.02 -1.87
CA GLU A 22 4.78 7.71 -0.74
C GLU A 22 4.34 9.17 -0.67
N ASP A 23 4.44 9.90 -1.78
CA ASP A 23 4.07 11.31 -1.88
C ASP A 23 2.57 11.51 -1.63
N ALA A 24 1.72 10.64 -2.21
CA ALA A 24 0.28 10.71 -2.00
C ALA A 24 -0.10 10.45 -0.54
N LEU A 25 0.52 9.44 0.08
CA LEU A 25 0.29 9.11 1.48
C LEU A 25 0.80 10.20 2.44
N GLY A 26 1.91 10.84 2.10
CA GLY A 26 2.47 11.96 2.86
C GLY A 26 1.65 13.25 2.77
N LYS A 27 0.96 13.49 1.65
CA LYS A 27 0.06 14.64 1.45
C LYS A 27 -1.33 14.44 2.04
N ALA A 28 -1.76 13.20 2.25
CA ALA A 28 -3.09 12.92 2.78
C ALA A 28 -3.18 13.32 4.27
N PRO A 29 -4.16 14.15 4.67
CA PRO A 29 -4.30 14.61 6.07
C PRO A 29 -4.57 13.46 7.04
N SER A 30 -5.28 12.43 6.58
CA SER A 30 -5.58 11.21 7.33
C SER A 30 -4.44 10.18 7.34
N LYS A 31 -3.33 10.44 6.64
CA LYS A 31 -2.25 9.47 6.37
C LYS A 31 -2.79 8.16 5.76
N ALA A 32 -3.86 8.28 4.98
CA ALA A 32 -4.48 7.20 4.25
C ALA A 32 -4.88 7.67 2.85
N ILE A 33 -4.65 6.82 1.86
CA ILE A 33 -5.06 7.02 0.48
C ILE A 33 -5.86 5.82 0.00
N ARG A 34 -6.68 6.03 -1.03
CA ARG A 34 -7.38 4.97 -1.73
C ARG A 34 -6.67 4.60 -3.01
N LEU A 35 -6.61 3.30 -3.26
CA LEU A 35 -6.01 2.73 -4.44
C LEU A 35 -7.06 1.87 -5.13
N GLU A 36 -7.25 2.09 -6.42
CA GLU A 36 -7.99 1.17 -7.25
C GLU A 36 -6.98 0.28 -7.98
N ILE A 37 -7.08 -1.04 -7.80
CA ILE A 37 -6.25 -2.04 -8.47
C ILE A 37 -7.20 -3.04 -9.12
N ASN A 38 -7.15 -3.18 -10.45
CA ASN A 38 -8.08 -4.01 -11.23
C ASN A 38 -9.54 -3.85 -10.80
N ASN A 39 -10.04 -2.61 -10.76
CA ASN A 39 -11.42 -2.26 -10.37
C ASN A 39 -11.79 -2.61 -8.92
N THR A 40 -10.82 -2.97 -8.08
CA THR A 40 -11.01 -3.25 -6.67
C THR A 40 -10.41 -2.12 -5.84
N ILE A 41 -11.18 -1.63 -4.86
CA ILE A 41 -10.75 -0.51 -4.01
C ILE A 41 -10.05 -1.03 -2.76
N TYR A 42 -8.87 -0.49 -2.52
CA TYR A 42 -8.04 -0.69 -1.35
C TYR A 42 -7.79 0.65 -0.65
N GLN A 43 -7.46 0.58 0.63
CA GLN A 43 -6.93 1.68 1.42
C GLN A 43 -5.50 1.35 1.83
N LEU A 44 -4.58 2.24 1.50
CA LEU A 44 -3.23 2.24 2.03
C LEU A 44 -3.15 3.30 3.12
N SER A 45 -2.82 2.90 4.35
CA SER A 45 -2.67 3.82 5.48
C SER A 45 -1.37 3.55 6.24
N ARG A 46 -0.83 4.59 6.89
CA ARG A 46 0.35 4.47 7.75
C ARG A 46 -0.05 4.37 9.22
N GLU A 47 0.33 3.28 9.87
CA GLU A 47 0.14 3.03 11.30
C GLU A 47 1.53 2.94 11.98
N GLY A 48 2.03 4.09 12.46
CA GLY A 48 3.38 4.19 13.03
C GLY A 48 4.47 3.94 11.98
N HIS A 49 5.27 2.89 12.20
CA HIS A 49 6.32 2.44 11.27
C HIS A 49 5.80 1.46 10.22
N TRP A 50 4.53 1.05 10.32
CA TRP A 50 3.94 0.02 9.47
C TRP A 50 3.00 0.63 8.44
N PHE A 51 2.88 -0.05 7.29
CA PHE A 51 1.90 0.27 6.27
C PHE A 51 0.80 -0.78 6.28
N LYS A 52 -0.43 -0.33 6.41
CA LYS A 52 -1.61 -1.19 6.38
C LYS A 52 -2.30 -1.06 5.05
N PHE A 53 -2.46 -2.19 4.39
CA PHE A 53 -3.12 -2.31 3.11
C PHE A 53 -4.44 -3.05 3.32
N SER A 54 -5.56 -2.38 3.06
CA SER A 54 -6.89 -2.87 3.41
C SER A 54 -7.78 -2.95 2.19
N LEU A 55 -8.30 -4.14 1.88
CA LEU A 55 -9.36 -4.31 0.90
C LEU A 55 -10.66 -3.70 1.43
N LEU A 56 -11.30 -2.84 0.63
CA LEU A 56 -12.56 -2.21 0.97
C LEU A 56 -13.75 -2.92 0.30
N THR A 57 -14.89 -2.89 0.98
CA THR A 57 -16.19 -3.28 0.39
C THR A 57 -16.74 -2.14 -0.48
N LYS A 58 -17.82 -2.41 -1.24
CA LYS A 58 -18.57 -1.36 -1.96
C LYS A 58 -19.08 -0.24 -1.05
N LYS A 59 -19.36 -0.54 0.23
CA LYS A 59 -19.75 0.44 1.26
C LYS A 59 -18.54 1.13 1.91
N GLN A 60 -17.35 0.97 1.33
CA GLN A 60 -16.09 1.56 1.80
C GLN A 60 -15.68 1.13 3.23
N THR A 61 -16.18 -0.03 3.69
CA THR A 61 -15.76 -0.62 4.96
C THR A 61 -14.60 -1.59 4.74
N VAL A 62 -13.72 -1.74 5.74
CA VAL A 62 -12.60 -2.69 5.65
C VAL A 62 -13.12 -4.12 5.66
N LYS A 63 -12.84 -4.87 4.59
CA LYS A 63 -13.14 -6.31 4.47
C LYS A 63 -12.02 -7.18 4.99
N ARG A 64 -10.78 -6.83 4.66
CA ARG A 64 -9.54 -7.53 5.06
C ARG A 64 -8.39 -6.55 5.06
N SER A 65 -7.45 -6.69 5.99
CA SER A 65 -6.22 -5.91 6.03
C SER A 65 -4.98 -6.80 6.08
N THR A 66 -3.86 -6.28 5.63
CA THR A 66 -2.54 -6.89 5.72
C THR A 66 -1.53 -5.80 6.04
N ILE A 67 -0.55 -6.12 6.89
CA ILE A 67 0.49 -5.19 7.34
C ILE A 67 1.78 -5.48 6.58
N PHE A 68 2.44 -4.42 6.15
CA PHE A 68 3.70 -4.41 5.43
C PHE A 68 4.69 -3.47 6.11
N GLN A 69 5.99 -3.72 5.92
CA GLN A 69 7.03 -2.87 6.49
C GLN A 69 7.30 -1.66 5.61
N THR A 70 7.17 -1.82 4.29
CA THR A 70 7.50 -0.79 3.32
C THR A 70 6.44 -0.68 2.22
N ILE A 71 6.33 0.49 1.61
CA ILE A 71 5.52 0.67 0.40
C ILE A 71 6.10 -0.14 -0.77
N THR A 72 7.41 -0.32 -0.81
CA THR A 72 8.08 -1.19 -1.80
C THR A 72 7.55 -2.62 -1.78
N GLU A 73 7.35 -3.21 -0.60
CA GLU A 73 6.76 -4.55 -0.49
C GLU A 73 5.33 -4.58 -1.01
N ILE A 74 4.52 -3.59 -0.66
CA ILE A 74 3.14 -3.48 -1.16
C ILE A 74 3.14 -3.39 -2.68
N TYR A 75 4.00 -2.53 -3.24
CA TYR A 75 4.09 -2.35 -4.68
C TYR A 75 4.51 -3.65 -5.36
N ASN A 76 5.64 -4.23 -4.96
CA ASN A 76 6.19 -5.43 -5.59
C ASN A 76 5.26 -6.65 -5.48
N GLN A 77 4.56 -6.82 -4.35
CA GLN A 77 3.73 -8.00 -4.11
C GLN A 77 2.29 -7.87 -4.60
N VAL A 78 1.74 -6.65 -4.66
CA VAL A 78 0.30 -6.45 -4.87
C VAL A 78 -0.02 -5.59 -6.09
N ILE A 79 0.79 -4.56 -6.36
CA ILE A 79 0.48 -3.55 -7.38
C ILE A 79 1.19 -3.85 -8.70
N HIS A 80 2.43 -4.34 -8.63
CA HIS A 80 3.27 -4.55 -9.79
C HIS A 80 2.60 -5.49 -10.81
N GLY A 81 2.65 -5.10 -12.09
CA GLY A 81 2.02 -5.83 -13.19
C GLY A 81 0.49 -5.75 -13.24
N GLN A 82 -0.15 -4.98 -12.35
CA GLN A 82 -1.61 -4.76 -12.34
C GLN A 82 -1.96 -3.35 -12.83
N ALA A 83 -3.16 -3.17 -13.37
CA ALA A 83 -3.67 -1.83 -13.66
C ALA A 83 -4.09 -1.15 -12.34
N TRP A 84 -3.52 0.01 -12.04
CA TRP A 84 -3.78 0.70 -10.77
C TRP A 84 -3.83 2.22 -10.90
N ARG A 85 -4.49 2.87 -9.95
CA ARG A 85 -4.52 4.33 -9.78
C ARG A 85 -4.82 4.74 -8.35
N ILE A 86 -4.47 5.97 -7.98
CA ILE A 86 -4.92 6.59 -6.73
C ILE A 86 -6.36 7.09 -6.94
N ALA A 87 -7.30 6.54 -6.18
CA ALA A 87 -8.72 6.79 -6.31
C ALA A 87 -9.15 7.86 -5.28
N GLU A 88 -8.76 9.11 -5.53
CA GLU A 88 -8.99 10.32 -4.72
C GLU A 88 -8.65 10.22 -3.21
N SER A 89 -7.79 11.12 -2.76
CA SER A 89 -7.46 11.32 -1.35
C SER A 89 -8.53 12.20 -0.70
N PHE A 90 -8.95 11.87 0.53
CA PHE A 90 -9.81 12.74 1.35
C PHE A 90 -9.06 13.97 1.84
#